data_AF-A0A3N7CKN1-F1
#
_entry.id   AF-A0A3N7CKN1-F1
#
_cell.length_a   1.000
_cell.length_b   1.000
_cell.length_c   1.000
_cell.angle_alpha   90.00
_cell.angle_beta   90.00
_cell.angle_gamma   90.00
#
_symmetry.space_group_name_H-M   'P 1'
#
loop_
_entity.id
_entity.type
_entity.pdbx_description
1 polymer ?
#
loop_
_entity_poly.entity_id
_entity_poly.type
_entity_poly.pdbx_seq_one_letter_code
_entity_poly.pdbx_strand_id
1 'polypeptide(L)'
;MACPTKSRKEPNRIKTFRHNEAIGNPWNSGSAGSKYKEDFSYDGNGNIDTLKRANQNGIAMDFLRYQYERDLKTSRLLSNRLKQVADDVGGSAGDFDLAAGQSDNNYRYDLIGNMIGDKQSDINNIDWSVYGKIRQIVKNNNDSITYSYDPSGNRVSKTPIP
;
A
#
# COMPACT_ATOMS: atom_id res chain seq x y z
N MET A 1 -27.00 34.66 -21.51
CA MET A 1 -27.73 33.67 -20.69
C MET A 1 -26.72 32.63 -20.23
N ALA A 2 -26.25 32.72 -18.98
CA ALA A 2 -25.18 31.86 -18.47
C ALA A 2 -25.79 30.58 -17.87
N CYS A 3 -25.31 29.41 -18.31
CA CYS A 3 -25.65 28.13 -17.71
C CYS A 3 -24.95 28.04 -16.33
N PRO A 4 -25.69 27.89 -15.22
CA PRO A 4 -25.06 27.74 -13.91
C PRO A 4 -24.39 26.36 -13.84
N THR A 5 -23.08 26.35 -13.62
CA THR A 5 -22.31 25.14 -13.36
C THR A 5 -22.80 24.53 -12.06
N LYS A 6 -23.51 23.41 -12.17
CA LYS A 6 -23.90 22.57 -11.04
C LYS A 6 -22.61 22.16 -10.32
N SER A 7 -22.39 22.72 -9.14
CA SER A 7 -21.38 22.23 -8.19
C SER A 7 -21.62 20.74 -8.00
N ARG A 8 -20.71 19.92 -8.54
CA ARG A 8 -20.77 18.47 -8.45
C ARG A 8 -20.52 18.15 -6.97
N LYS A 9 -21.56 17.71 -6.26
CA LYS A 9 -21.40 17.10 -4.93
C LYS A 9 -20.42 15.94 -5.08
N GLU A 10 -19.18 16.13 -4.65
CA GLU A 10 -18.24 15.02 -4.52
C GLU A 10 -18.68 14.16 -3.32
N PRO A 11 -18.62 12.83 -3.42
CA PRO A 11 -18.96 11.96 -2.30
C PRO A 11 -18.06 12.29 -1.11
N ASN A 12 -18.66 12.38 0.07
CA ASN A 12 -17.98 12.69 1.33
C ASN A 12 -17.12 11.48 1.74
N ARG A 13 -15.94 11.34 1.12
CA ARG A 13 -14.98 10.27 1.43
C ARG A 13 -14.18 10.60 2.68
N ILE A 14 -13.80 9.57 3.43
CA ILE A 14 -12.95 9.68 4.62
C ILE A 14 -11.60 10.26 4.20
N LYS A 15 -11.23 11.42 4.73
CA LYS A 15 -9.92 12.05 4.48
C LYS A 15 -8.87 11.62 5.49
N THR A 16 -9.30 11.29 6.69
CA THR A 16 -8.44 10.86 7.79
C THR A 16 -9.18 9.84 8.65
N PHE A 17 -8.46 8.83 9.12
CA PHE A 17 -8.89 7.96 10.19
C PHE A 17 -7.86 7.99 11.31
N ARG A 18 -8.32 8.02 12.56
CA ARG A 18 -7.46 8.02 13.74
C ARG A 18 -7.98 7.02 14.75
N HIS A 19 -7.08 6.15 15.21
CA HIS A 19 -7.26 5.32 16.37
C HIS A 19 -6.20 5.69 17.42
N ASN A 20 -6.61 5.77 18.68
CA ASN A 20 -5.71 6.00 19.81
C ASN A 20 -6.35 5.51 21.11
N GLU A 21 -5.52 5.19 22.09
CA GLU A 21 -6.00 4.97 23.46
C GLU A 21 -6.62 6.26 24.04
N ALA A 22 -7.52 6.12 25.01
CA ALA A 22 -8.00 7.23 25.81
C ALA A 22 -7.25 7.24 27.16
N ILE A 23 -6.56 8.34 27.49
CA ILE A 23 -5.83 8.54 28.75
C ILE A 23 -6.67 9.28 29.80
N GLY A 24 -7.99 9.23 29.68
CA GLY A 24 -8.94 9.98 30.52
C GLY A 24 -10.37 9.85 29.99
N ASN A 25 -11.18 10.91 30.13
CA ASN A 25 -12.55 10.92 29.62
C ASN A 25 -12.55 10.74 28.09
N PRO A 26 -13.10 9.64 27.53
CA PRO A 26 -13.03 9.34 26.11
C PRO A 26 -13.83 10.31 25.23
N TRP A 27 -14.69 11.13 25.82
CA TRP A 27 -15.46 12.15 25.12
C TRP A 27 -14.69 13.48 24.93
N ASN A 28 -13.49 13.60 25.51
CA ASN A 28 -12.63 14.76 25.36
C ASN A 28 -11.49 14.47 24.35
N SER A 29 -11.39 15.26 23.28
CA SER A 29 -10.33 15.12 22.28
C SER A 29 -8.93 15.31 22.86
N GLY A 30 -8.78 16.05 23.97
CA GLY A 30 -7.52 16.22 24.69
C GLY A 30 -7.06 14.98 25.46
N SER A 31 -7.91 13.95 25.61
CA SER A 31 -7.58 12.69 26.26
C SER A 31 -7.07 11.63 25.27
N ALA A 32 -6.72 12.01 24.04
CA ALA A 32 -6.11 11.11 23.09
C ALA A 32 -4.66 10.78 23.48
N GLY A 33 -4.42 9.53 23.85
CA GLY A 33 -3.06 9.03 24.12
C GLY A 33 -2.28 8.74 22.84
N SER A 34 -0.99 8.49 23.00
CA SER A 34 -0.09 8.19 21.87
C SER A 34 0.21 6.71 21.72
N LYS A 35 -0.04 5.86 22.73
CA LYS A 35 0.28 4.44 22.62
C LYS A 35 -0.66 3.76 21.64
N TYR A 36 -0.09 2.88 20.82
CA TYR A 36 -0.81 2.14 19.78
C TYR A 36 -1.62 3.04 18.84
N LYS A 37 -1.22 4.31 18.74
CA LYS A 37 -1.91 5.27 17.90
C LYS A 37 -1.71 4.89 16.44
N GLU A 38 -2.78 4.98 15.65
CA GLU A 38 -2.76 4.82 14.20
C GLU A 38 -3.45 6.02 13.55
N ASP A 39 -2.74 6.72 12.67
CA ASP A 39 -3.27 7.84 11.89
C ASP A 39 -3.13 7.54 10.40
N PHE A 40 -4.25 7.43 9.70
CA PHE A 40 -4.33 7.27 8.26
C PHE A 40 -4.80 8.57 7.60
N SER A 41 -4.25 8.87 6.43
CA SER A 41 -4.76 9.92 5.54
C SER A 41 -5.04 9.35 4.16
N TYR A 42 -5.95 9.97 3.43
CA TYR A 42 -6.38 9.50 2.11
C TYR A 42 -6.51 10.64 1.12
N ASP A 43 -6.24 10.33 -0.16
CA ASP A 43 -6.52 11.23 -1.27
C ASP A 43 -8.04 11.24 -1.61
N GLY A 44 -8.44 12.12 -2.54
CA GLY A 44 -9.84 12.23 -2.98
C GLY A 44 -10.41 10.97 -3.65
N ASN A 45 -9.55 10.06 -4.12
CA ASN A 45 -9.95 8.77 -4.70
C ASN A 45 -10.03 7.65 -3.65
N GLY A 46 -9.57 7.91 -2.42
CA GLY A 46 -9.54 6.95 -1.31
C GLY A 46 -8.28 6.09 -1.28
N ASN A 47 -7.24 6.46 -2.03
CA ASN A 47 -5.92 5.86 -1.83
C ASN A 47 -5.35 6.33 -0.50
N ILE A 48 -4.59 5.47 0.19
CA ILE A 48 -3.92 5.86 1.44
C ILE A 48 -2.78 6.80 1.05
N ASP A 49 -2.68 8.00 1.63
CA ASP A 49 -1.54 8.88 1.43
C ASP A 49 -0.45 8.60 2.48
N THR A 50 -0.85 8.48 3.75
CA THR A 50 0.09 8.21 4.86
C THR A 50 -0.50 7.28 5.91
N LEU A 51 0.36 6.50 6.56
CA LEU A 51 0.09 5.80 7.82
C LEU A 51 1.16 6.18 8.85
N LYS A 52 0.75 6.68 10.00
CA LYS A 52 1.62 6.88 11.16
C LYS A 52 1.18 5.94 12.27
N ARG A 53 2.10 5.13 12.78
CA ARG A 53 1.84 4.26 13.93
C ARG A 53 2.79 4.58 15.08
N ALA A 54 2.32 4.33 16.29
CA ALA A 54 3.13 4.41 17.49
C ALA A 54 3.04 3.11 18.29
N ASN A 55 4.14 2.75 18.95
CA ASN A 55 4.22 1.53 19.75
C ASN A 55 3.57 1.68 21.14
N GLN A 56 3.76 0.68 22.02
CA GLN A 56 3.22 0.65 23.38
C GLN A 56 3.72 1.77 24.30
N ASN A 57 4.81 2.45 23.92
CA ASN A 57 5.39 3.56 24.67
C ASN A 57 5.02 4.91 24.04
N GLY A 58 4.20 4.93 22.98
CA GLY A 58 3.83 6.14 22.25
C GLY A 58 4.94 6.69 21.35
N ILE A 59 6.01 5.92 21.13
CA ILE A 59 7.10 6.26 20.23
C ILE A 59 6.68 5.88 18.81
N ALA A 60 6.97 6.76 17.84
CA ALA A 60 6.70 6.49 16.44
C ALA A 60 7.38 5.19 16.00
N MET A 61 6.58 4.27 15.48
CA MET A 61 7.01 2.98 14.94
C MET A 61 7.13 3.06 13.42
N ASP A 62 6.17 3.72 12.78
CA ASP A 62 6.16 3.93 11.34
C ASP A 62 5.74 5.35 11.00
N PHE A 63 6.29 5.84 9.90
CA PHE A 63 5.68 6.92 9.12
C PHE A 63 5.75 6.55 7.64
N LEU A 64 4.79 5.70 7.24
CA LEU A 64 4.65 5.23 5.88
C LEU A 64 4.01 6.29 5.00
N ARG A 65 4.63 6.55 3.85
CA ARG A 65 4.14 7.40 2.78
C ARG A 65 3.94 6.56 1.53
N TYR A 66 2.70 6.46 1.10
CA TYR A 66 2.30 5.68 -0.06
C TYR A 66 2.35 6.57 -1.29
N GLN A 67 3.10 6.14 -2.29
CA GLN A 67 3.33 6.94 -3.49
C GLN A 67 2.71 6.24 -4.69
N TYR A 68 1.94 6.99 -5.46
CA TYR A 68 1.21 6.51 -6.64
C TYR A 68 1.72 7.23 -7.88
N GLU A 69 1.36 6.68 -9.05
CA GLU A 69 1.69 7.31 -10.32
C GLU A 69 0.99 8.66 -10.48
N ARG A 70 1.78 9.72 -10.73
CA ARG A 70 1.31 11.08 -10.93
C ARG A 70 1.93 11.69 -12.18
N ASP A 71 1.18 12.56 -12.83
CA ASP A 71 1.66 13.36 -13.94
C ASP A 71 2.69 14.38 -13.43
N LEU A 72 3.88 14.41 -14.06
CA LEU A 72 5.00 15.23 -13.58
C LEU A 72 4.76 16.74 -13.72
N LYS A 73 3.83 17.18 -14.57
CA LYS A 73 3.55 18.60 -14.83
C LYS A 73 2.42 19.14 -13.97
N THR A 74 1.38 18.33 -13.78
CA THR A 74 0.13 18.73 -13.11
C THR A 74 -0.01 18.13 -11.72
N SER A 75 0.85 17.18 -11.34
CA SER A 75 0.80 16.39 -10.10
C SER A 75 -0.51 15.62 -9.90
N ARG A 76 -1.34 15.52 -10.94
CA ARG A 76 -2.60 14.78 -10.92
C ARG A 76 -2.32 13.30 -10.89
N LEU A 77 -3.12 12.57 -10.12
CA LEU A 77 -3.06 11.12 -10.06
C LEU A 77 -3.37 10.54 -11.45
N LEU A 78 -2.49 9.66 -11.94
CA LEU A 78 -2.68 8.96 -13.22
C LEU A 78 -3.38 7.61 -13.00
N SER A 79 -3.07 6.92 -11.91
CA SER A 79 -3.68 5.63 -11.56
C SER A 79 -3.68 5.40 -10.05
N ASN A 80 -4.55 4.50 -9.56
CA ASN A 80 -4.56 4.05 -8.16
C ASN A 80 -3.53 2.93 -7.88
N ARG A 81 -2.54 2.75 -8.77
CA ARG A 81 -1.50 1.72 -8.61
C ARG A 81 -0.39 2.26 -7.73
N LEU A 82 -0.09 1.54 -6.65
CA LEU A 82 0.95 1.91 -5.70
C LEU A 82 2.33 1.73 -6.33
N LYS A 83 3.12 2.78 -6.44
CA LYS A 83 4.48 2.75 -7.01
C LYS A 83 5.50 2.25 -5.99
N GLN A 84 5.42 2.76 -4.75
CA GLN A 84 6.31 2.44 -3.63
C GLN A 84 5.74 2.94 -2.31
N VAL A 85 6.30 2.44 -1.21
CA VAL A 85 6.07 2.92 0.15
C VAL A 85 7.41 3.35 0.74
N ALA A 86 7.48 4.58 1.22
CA ALA A 86 8.63 5.08 1.95
C ALA A 86 8.30 5.12 3.45
N ASP A 87 9.22 4.67 4.30
CA ASP A 87 9.12 4.87 5.74
C ASP A 87 10.09 5.97 6.19
N ASP A 88 9.56 6.98 6.88
CA ASP A 88 10.32 8.09 7.46
C ASP A 88 10.74 7.82 8.91
N VAL A 89 10.23 6.75 9.53
CA VAL A 89 10.78 6.20 10.76
C VAL A 89 11.73 5.09 10.34
N GLY A 90 13.03 5.26 10.56
CA GLY A 90 14.02 4.31 10.07
C GLY A 90 13.82 2.92 10.70
N GLY A 91 13.46 1.94 9.88
CA GLY A 91 13.52 0.53 10.25
C GLY A 91 14.96 0.01 10.28
N SER A 92 15.26 -0.91 11.20
CA SER A 92 16.53 -1.65 11.16
C SER A 92 16.44 -2.75 10.09
N ALA A 93 17.45 -2.86 9.23
CA ALA A 93 17.51 -3.95 8.26
C ALA A 93 17.51 -5.31 8.98
N GLY A 94 16.53 -6.16 8.69
CA GLY A 94 16.43 -7.52 9.25
C GLY A 94 15.31 -7.75 10.25
N ASP A 95 14.58 -6.72 10.68
CA ASP A 95 13.28 -6.92 11.34
C ASP A 95 12.21 -7.35 10.32
N PHE A 96 11.11 -7.95 10.77
CA PHE A 96 9.90 -8.23 9.96
C PHE A 96 9.17 -6.95 9.50
N ASP A 97 9.89 -5.83 9.48
CA ASP A 97 9.43 -4.50 9.17
C ASP A 97 9.68 -4.16 7.70
N LEU A 98 8.98 -3.14 7.20
CA LEU A 98 9.27 -2.60 5.88
C LEU A 98 10.68 -2.00 5.92
N ALA A 99 11.63 -2.63 5.21
CA ALA A 99 12.97 -2.07 5.15
C ALA A 99 12.92 -0.63 4.60
N ALA A 100 13.59 0.29 5.30
CA ALA A 100 13.56 1.70 4.93
C ALA A 100 14.05 1.90 3.49
N GLY A 101 13.36 2.79 2.76
CA GLY A 101 13.82 3.26 1.45
C GLY A 101 13.60 2.29 0.29
N GLN A 102 12.34 1.89 0.04
CA GLN A 102 12.00 1.27 -1.24
C GLN A 102 12.51 2.11 -2.41
N SER A 103 13.21 1.45 -3.34
CA SER A 103 13.70 2.11 -4.55
C SER A 103 12.57 2.61 -5.43
N ASP A 104 12.90 3.55 -6.29
CA ASP A 104 11.91 4.16 -7.18
C ASP A 104 11.24 3.12 -8.11
N ASN A 105 9.91 3.14 -8.19
CA ASN A 105 9.10 2.13 -8.88
C ASN A 105 9.36 0.71 -8.35
N ASN A 106 9.22 0.54 -7.03
CA ASN A 106 9.37 -0.75 -6.36
C ASN A 106 8.39 -1.79 -6.93
N TYR A 107 7.11 -1.40 -7.03
CA TYR A 107 6.08 -2.23 -7.61
C TYR A 107 5.90 -1.93 -9.08
N ARG A 108 5.77 -2.98 -9.89
CA ARG A 108 5.47 -2.89 -11.32
C ARG A 108 4.19 -3.62 -11.64
N TYR A 109 3.48 -3.14 -12.65
CA TYR A 109 2.20 -3.68 -13.06
C TYR A 109 2.15 -3.88 -14.57
N ASP A 110 1.37 -4.86 -15.00
CA ASP A 110 0.98 -4.99 -16.41
C ASP A 110 -0.05 -3.90 -16.81
N LEU A 111 -0.49 -3.92 -18.08
CA LEU A 111 -1.42 -2.95 -18.64
C LEU A 111 -2.83 -3.00 -18.02
N ILE A 112 -3.22 -4.14 -17.44
CA ILE A 112 -4.55 -4.31 -16.83
C ILE A 112 -4.50 -4.21 -15.30
N GLY A 113 -3.31 -4.02 -14.72
CA GLY A 113 -3.12 -3.70 -13.31
C GLY A 113 -2.72 -4.87 -12.41
N ASN A 114 -2.35 -6.03 -12.96
CA ASN A 114 -1.77 -7.09 -12.14
C ASN A 114 -0.33 -6.74 -11.78
N MET A 115 0.08 -7.00 -10.53
CA MET A 115 1.46 -6.80 -10.10
C MET A 115 2.37 -7.83 -10.80
N ILE A 116 3.44 -7.36 -11.43
CA ILE A 116 4.42 -8.18 -12.16
C ILE A 116 5.84 -8.07 -11.57
N GLY A 117 6.03 -7.33 -10.48
CA GLY A 117 7.33 -7.20 -9.84
C GLY A 117 7.28 -6.43 -8.53
N ASP A 118 8.23 -6.76 -7.67
CA ASP A 118 8.49 -6.12 -6.38
C ASP A 118 10.01 -6.16 -6.13
N LYS A 119 10.68 -5.02 -6.29
CA LYS A 119 12.14 -4.95 -6.24
C LYS A 119 12.70 -5.29 -4.87
N GLN A 120 12.11 -4.76 -3.80
CA GLN A 120 12.56 -4.97 -2.44
C GLN A 120 12.41 -6.43 -2.01
N SER A 121 11.36 -7.11 -2.48
CA SER A 121 11.15 -8.55 -2.25
C SER A 121 11.92 -9.46 -3.22
N ASP A 122 12.83 -8.91 -4.03
CA ASP A 122 13.62 -9.63 -5.03
C ASP A 122 12.78 -10.35 -6.11
N ILE A 123 11.58 -9.83 -6.42
CA ILE A 123 10.68 -10.41 -7.42
C ILE A 123 10.87 -9.71 -8.78
N ASN A 124 11.38 -10.48 -9.74
CA ASN A 124 11.61 -10.04 -11.10
C ASN A 124 10.34 -10.12 -11.96
N ASN A 125 9.59 -11.20 -11.87
CA ASN A 125 8.39 -11.40 -12.68
C ASN A 125 7.30 -12.15 -11.91
N ILE A 126 6.04 -11.83 -12.22
CA ILE A 126 4.87 -12.61 -11.78
C ILE A 126 4.02 -12.90 -13.01
N ASP A 127 3.86 -14.18 -13.33
CA ASP A 127 3.02 -14.63 -14.42
C ASP A 127 1.62 -14.92 -13.92
N TRP A 128 0.63 -14.33 -14.58
CA TRP A 128 -0.79 -14.49 -14.24
C TRP A 128 -1.49 -15.37 -15.28
N SER A 129 -2.51 -16.11 -14.84
CA SER A 129 -3.49 -16.70 -15.73
C SER A 129 -4.49 -15.63 -16.18
N VAL A 130 -5.21 -15.92 -17.27
CA VAL A 130 -6.33 -15.08 -17.74
C VAL A 130 -7.47 -14.95 -16.72
N TYR A 131 -7.47 -15.78 -15.68
CA TYR A 131 -8.45 -15.77 -14.58
C TYR A 131 -7.95 -15.01 -13.35
N GLY A 132 -6.85 -14.26 -13.44
CA GLY A 132 -6.31 -13.48 -12.33
C GLY A 132 -5.70 -14.34 -11.22
N LYS A 133 -5.12 -15.50 -11.57
CA LYS A 133 -4.40 -16.37 -10.63
C LYS A 133 -2.91 -16.37 -10.94
N ILE A 134 -2.06 -16.26 -9.92
CA ILE A 134 -0.60 -16.34 -10.09
C ILE A 134 -0.23 -17.77 -10.53
N ARG A 135 0.44 -17.92 -11.67
CA ARG A 135 1.01 -19.19 -12.14
C ARG A 135 2.44 -19.38 -11.66
N GLN A 136 3.25 -18.32 -11.72
CA GLN A 136 4.66 -18.37 -11.37
C GLN A 136 5.12 -17.01 -10.81
N ILE A 137 6.01 -17.07 -9.82
CA ILE A 137 6.82 -15.94 -9.38
C ILE A 137 8.26 -16.28 -9.69
N VAL A 138 8.99 -15.38 -10.33
CA VAL A 138 10.42 -15.53 -10.66
C VAL A 138 11.21 -14.45 -9.92
N LYS A 139 12.24 -14.86 -9.20
CA LYS A 139 13.17 -13.95 -8.49
C LYS A 139 14.30 -13.48 -9.39
N ASN A 140 15.07 -12.48 -8.96
CA ASN A 140 16.22 -12.01 -9.75
C ASN A 140 17.35 -13.06 -9.86
N ASN A 141 17.45 -13.96 -8.89
CA ASN A 141 18.40 -15.09 -8.94
C ASN A 141 17.92 -16.28 -9.80
N ASN A 142 16.78 -16.16 -10.49
CA ASN A 142 16.09 -17.19 -11.26
C ASN A 142 15.42 -18.31 -10.44
N ASP A 143 15.51 -18.32 -9.12
CA ASP A 143 14.63 -19.14 -8.30
C ASP A 143 13.18 -18.76 -8.64
N SER A 144 12.29 -19.74 -8.64
CA SER A 144 10.88 -19.50 -8.90
C SER A 144 9.98 -20.27 -7.95
N ILE A 145 8.73 -19.82 -7.88
CA ILE A 145 7.66 -20.50 -7.16
C ILE A 145 6.52 -20.69 -8.14
N THR A 146 6.11 -21.93 -8.37
CA THR A 146 5.00 -22.27 -9.26
C THR A 146 3.76 -22.66 -8.46
N TYR A 147 2.59 -22.41 -9.05
CA TYR A 147 1.29 -22.69 -8.45
C TYR A 147 0.38 -23.40 -9.44
N SER A 148 -0.29 -24.45 -8.99
CA SER A 148 -1.34 -25.15 -9.73
C SER A 148 -2.69 -25.00 -9.03
N TYR A 149 -3.74 -25.09 -9.84
CA TYR A 149 -5.12 -24.90 -9.40
C TYR A 149 -5.98 -26.07 -9.86
N ASP A 150 -6.98 -26.43 -9.06
CA ASP A 150 -8.04 -27.34 -9.49
C ASP A 150 -8.96 -26.64 -10.51
N PRO A 151 -9.86 -27.38 -11.20
CA PRO A 151 -10.82 -26.78 -12.13
C PRO A 151 -11.78 -25.77 -11.49
N SER A 152 -11.98 -25.83 -10.16
CA SER A 152 -12.79 -24.87 -9.40
C SER A 152 -12.02 -23.58 -9.06
N GLY A 153 -10.74 -23.49 -9.40
CA GLY A 153 -9.88 -22.33 -9.17
C GLY A 153 -9.26 -22.24 -7.78
N ASN A 154 -9.31 -23.32 -6.99
CA ASN A 154 -8.62 -23.43 -5.71
C ASN A 154 -7.17 -23.81 -5.94
N ARG A 155 -6.24 -23.20 -5.19
CA ARG A 155 -4.82 -23.54 -5.27
C ARG A 155 -4.60 -24.94 -4.67
N VAL A 156 -4.00 -25.83 -5.45
CA VAL A 156 -3.68 -27.21 -5.03
C VAL A 156 -2.19 -27.47 -4.84
N SER A 157 -1.32 -26.59 -5.34
CA SER A 157 0.12 -26.70 -5.10
C SER A 157 0.81 -25.34 -4.98
N LYS A 158 1.97 -25.38 -4.32
CA LYS A 158 2.99 -24.31 -4.27
C LYS A 158 4.34 -25.00 -4.28
N THR A 159 5.10 -24.85 -5.35
CA THR A 159 6.37 -25.56 -5.53
C THR A 159 7.51 -24.57 -5.80
N PRO A 160 8.45 -24.41 -4.85
CA PRO A 160 9.70 -23.70 -5.09
C PRO A 160 10.60 -24.48 -6.05
N ILE A 161 11.29 -23.78 -6.93
CA ILE A 161 12.23 -24.30 -7.91
C ILE A 161 13.48 -23.42 -7.82
N PRO A 162 14.63 -23.93 -7.35
CA PRO A 162 15.91 -23.22 -7.38
C PRO A 162 16.40 -22.96 -8.80
#